data_AF-A0A2A2Y253-F1
#
_entry.id   AF-A0A2A2Y253-F1
#
_cell.length_a   1.000
_cell.length_b   1.000
_cell.length_c   1.000
_cell.angle_alpha   90.00
_cell.angle_beta   90.00
_cell.angle_gamma   90.00
#
_symmetry.space_group_name_H-M   'P 1'
#
loop_
_entity.id
_entity.type
_entity.pdbx_description
1 polymer ?
#
loop_
_entity_poly.entity_id
_entity_poly.type
_entity_poly.pdbx_seq_one_letter_code
_entity_poly.pdbx_strand_id
1 'polypeptide(L)'
;MNPLFAIHKHYGSLLLLLILIVVLVALFKGPNTKLQRIVTVLVDINLVVGIVAFFQTVRPISWFHPILALAAVGLLHAASKSEDKAKVIRCFSIALVLLVAAWAVNASWGPAWFKTNFVKLPAVAVIAK
;
A
#
# COMPACT_ATOMS: atom_id res chain seq x y z
N MET A 1 19.61 -4.45 7.15
CA MET A 1 18.54 -4.18 6.15
C MET A 1 18.79 -2.80 5.58
N ASN A 2 18.56 -2.58 4.29
CA ASN A 2 18.61 -1.23 3.70
C ASN A 2 17.64 -0.32 4.49
N PRO A 3 18.08 0.84 5.01
CA PRO A 3 17.25 1.73 5.84
C PRO A 3 15.94 2.12 5.16
N LEU A 4 15.89 2.21 3.82
CA LEU A 4 14.67 2.48 3.07
C LEU A 4 13.60 1.39 3.24
N PHE A 5 13.99 0.11 3.35
CA PHE A 5 13.04 -0.99 3.61
C PHE A 5 12.45 -0.92 5.02
N ALA A 6 13.27 -0.54 6.01
CA ALA A 6 12.79 -0.38 7.37
C ALA A 6 11.78 0.76 7.47
N ILE A 7 12.10 1.91 6.84
CA ILE A 7 11.21 3.06 6.75
C ILE A 7 9.91 2.70 6.04
N HIS A 8 9.97 2.08 4.86
CA HIS A 8 8.79 1.64 4.11
C HIS A 8 7.88 0.73 4.92
N LYS A 9 8.46 -0.21 5.68
CA LYS A 9 7.71 -1.14 6.53
C LYS A 9 7.00 -0.41 7.68
N HIS A 10 7.71 0.44 8.42
CA HIS A 10 7.12 1.18 9.54
C HIS A 10 6.06 2.17 9.07
N TYR A 11 6.34 2.87 7.98
CA TYR A 11 5.43 3.82 7.38
C TYR A 11 4.17 3.13 6.84
N GLY A 12 4.32 1.96 6.21
CA GLY A 12 3.19 1.12 5.77
C GLY A 12 2.21 0.77 6.90
N SER A 13 2.70 0.37 8.07
CA SER A 13 1.83 0.07 9.22
C SER A 13 1.05 1.30 9.71
N LEU A 14 1.69 2.47 9.73
CA LEU A 14 1.02 3.74 10.08
C LEU A 14 -0.08 4.08 9.08
N LEU A 15 0.15 3.84 7.79
CA LEU A 15 -0.85 4.11 6.75
C LEU A 15 -2.10 3.24 6.87
N LEU A 16 -1.96 1.97 7.24
CA LEU A 16 -3.12 1.11 7.49
C LEU A 16 -4.02 1.70 8.57
N LEU A 17 -3.43 2.22 9.65
CA LEU A 17 -4.16 2.90 10.71
C LEU A 17 -4.82 4.19 10.20
N LEU A 18 -4.13 5.00 9.41
CA LEU A 18 -4.69 6.24 8.85
C LEU A 18 -5.87 5.99 7.90
N ILE A 19 -5.80 4.94 7.08
CA ILE A 19 -6.90 4.53 6.21
C ILE A 19 -8.09 4.06 7.04
N LEU A 20 -7.86 3.26 8.09
CA LEU A 20 -8.90 2.88 9.04
C LEU A 20 -9.54 4.11 9.69
N ILE A 21 -8.75 5.11 10.09
CA ILE A 21 -9.25 6.38 10.64
C ILE A 21 -10.15 7.09 9.61
N VAL A 22 -9.79 7.14 8.32
CA VAL A 22 -10.65 7.73 7.29
C VAL A 22 -12.00 7.00 7.22
N VAL A 23 -12.00 5.66 7.26
CA VAL A 23 -13.22 4.85 7.26
C VAL A 23 -14.08 5.16 8.48
N LEU A 24 -13.49 5.18 9.68
CA LEU A 24 -14.21 5.48 10.93
C LEU A 24 -14.76 6.91 10.93
N VAL A 25 -13.99 7.89 10.47
CA VAL A 25 -14.46 9.28 10.33
C VAL A 25 -15.63 9.34 9.35
N ALA A 26 -15.52 8.69 8.19
CA ALA A 26 -16.60 8.64 7.21
C ALA A 26 -17.87 7.97 7.78
N LEU A 27 -17.71 6.92 8.59
CA LEU A 27 -18.82 6.21 9.24
C LEU A 27 -19.56 7.08 10.27
N PHE A 28 -18.84 7.71 11.19
CA PHE A 28 -19.43 8.38 12.35
C PHE A 28 -19.64 9.89 12.17
N LYS A 29 -18.79 10.56 11.39
CA LYS A 29 -18.81 12.02 11.20
C LYS A 29 -19.10 12.45 9.75
N GLY A 30 -19.13 11.50 8.84
CA GLY A 30 -19.30 11.77 7.40
C GLY A 30 -17.97 12.05 6.67
N PRO A 31 -18.02 12.15 5.34
CA PRO A 31 -16.82 12.32 4.51
C PRO A 31 -16.04 13.60 4.81
N ASN A 32 -14.73 13.45 5.04
CA ASN A 32 -13.80 14.56 5.15
C ASN A 32 -12.78 14.50 4.01
N THR A 33 -13.02 15.29 2.97
CA THR A 33 -12.19 15.29 1.75
C THR A 33 -10.75 15.75 2.00
N LYS A 34 -10.50 16.62 3.00
CA LYS A 34 -9.14 17.02 3.36
C LYS A 34 -8.36 15.82 3.92
N LEU A 35 -8.96 15.09 4.85
CA LEU A 35 -8.35 13.90 5.45
C LEU A 35 -8.13 12.80 4.39
N GLN A 36 -9.12 12.54 3.54
CA GLN A 36 -9.02 11.56 2.45
C GLN A 36 -7.85 11.86 1.52
N ARG A 37 -7.68 13.12 1.09
CA ARG A 37 -6.58 13.55 0.22
C ARG A 37 -5.23 13.38 0.89
N ILE A 38 -5.08 13.84 2.13
CA ILE A 38 -3.83 13.72 2.89
C ILE A 38 -3.43 12.25 2.97
N VAL A 39 -4.34 11.38 3.41
CA VAL A 39 -4.03 9.95 3.54
C VAL A 39 -3.69 9.31 2.19
N THR A 40 -4.40 9.67 1.12
CA THR A 40 -4.09 9.17 -0.23
C THR A 40 -2.67 9.55 -0.67
N VAL A 41 -2.26 10.81 -0.47
CA VAL A 41 -0.90 11.28 -0.79
C VAL A 41 0.16 10.57 0.06
N LEU A 42 -0.11 10.34 1.35
CA LEU A 42 0.82 9.59 2.21
C LEU A 42 0.99 8.14 1.73
N VAL A 43 -0.07 7.52 1.20
CA VAL A 43 0.03 6.19 0.56
C VAL A 43 0.85 6.26 -0.73
N ASP A 44 0.67 7.29 -1.57
CA ASP A 44 1.48 7.49 -2.78
C ASP A 44 2.98 7.59 -2.45
N ILE A 45 3.33 8.35 -1.40
CA ILE A 45 4.71 8.45 -0.91
C ILE A 45 5.25 7.07 -0.53
N ASN A 46 4.47 6.27 0.20
CA ASN A 46 4.91 4.92 0.57
C ASN A 46 5.07 3.99 -0.63
N LEU A 47 4.20 4.12 -1.63
CA LEU A 47 4.31 3.38 -2.88
C LEU A 47 5.61 3.74 -3.61
N VAL A 48 5.92 5.03 -3.75
CA VAL A 48 7.16 5.50 -4.39
C VAL A 48 8.39 4.98 -3.65
N VAL A 49 8.42 5.09 -2.31
CA VAL A 49 9.52 4.53 -1.50
C VAL A 49 9.62 3.01 -1.70
N GLY A 50 8.49 2.31 -1.76
CA GLY A 50 8.42 0.87 -2.02
C GLY A 50 8.99 0.49 -3.40
N ILE A 51 8.68 1.28 -4.45
CA ILE A 51 9.22 1.09 -5.80
C ILE A 51 10.75 1.30 -5.80
N VAL A 52 11.24 2.38 -5.19
CA VAL A 52 12.69 2.63 -5.09
C VAL A 52 13.38 1.50 -4.34
N ALA A 53 12.82 1.06 -3.21
CA ALA A 53 13.33 -0.06 -2.44
C ALA A 53 13.32 -1.37 -3.24
N PHE A 54 12.27 -1.59 -4.05
CA PHE A 54 12.14 -2.75 -4.93
C PHE A 54 13.27 -2.84 -5.98
N PHE A 55 13.73 -1.72 -6.54
CA PHE A 55 14.89 -1.71 -7.46
C PHE A 55 16.25 -1.86 -6.76
N GLN A 56 16.29 -1.69 -5.43
CA GLN A 56 17.53 -1.81 -4.64
C GLN A 56 17.64 -3.15 -3.90
N THR A 57 16.69 -4.07 -4.09
CA THR A 57 16.69 -5.38 -3.42
C THR A 57 17.02 -6.50 -4.38
N VAL A 58 17.80 -7.47 -3.89
CA VAL A 58 18.03 -8.76 -4.55
C VAL A 58 17.00 -9.82 -4.13
N ARG A 59 16.09 -9.48 -3.20
CA ARG A 59 15.08 -10.43 -2.72
C ARG A 59 13.96 -10.57 -3.75
N PRO A 60 13.55 -11.80 -4.08
CA PRO A 60 12.40 -12.02 -4.92
C PRO A 60 11.14 -11.56 -4.17
N ILE A 61 10.39 -10.63 -4.77
CA ILE A 61 9.12 -10.13 -4.25
C ILE A 61 8.02 -10.69 -5.13
N SER A 62 6.94 -11.15 -4.51
CA SER A 62 5.78 -11.68 -5.26
C SER A 62 5.00 -10.56 -5.94
N TRP A 63 4.50 -10.83 -7.16
CA TRP A 63 3.69 -9.93 -7.97
C TRP A 63 2.43 -9.45 -7.25
N PHE A 64 1.92 -10.23 -6.28
CA PHE A 64 0.77 -9.81 -5.49
C PHE A 64 1.03 -8.51 -4.72
N HIS A 65 2.26 -8.28 -4.23
CA HIS A 65 2.53 -7.07 -3.45
C HIS A 65 2.32 -5.77 -4.26
N PRO A 66 3.00 -5.56 -5.42
CA PRO A 66 2.80 -4.36 -6.22
C PRO A 66 1.40 -4.27 -6.84
N ILE A 67 0.81 -5.39 -7.28
CA ILE A 67 -0.54 -5.38 -7.89
C ILE A 67 -1.60 -4.92 -6.87
N LEU A 68 -1.59 -5.50 -5.68
CA LEU A 68 -2.55 -5.15 -4.63
C LEU A 68 -2.32 -3.72 -4.12
N ALA A 69 -1.07 -3.28 -4.00
CA ALA A 69 -0.74 -1.91 -3.62
C ALA A 69 -1.24 -0.88 -4.65
N LEU A 70 -1.02 -1.13 -5.95
CA LEU A 70 -1.51 -0.25 -7.02
C LEU A 70 -3.04 -0.22 -7.11
N ALA A 71 -3.69 -1.38 -6.97
CA ALA A 71 -5.15 -1.46 -6.93
C ALA A 71 -5.74 -0.67 -5.75
N ALA A 72 -5.11 -0.75 -4.57
CA ALA A 72 -5.51 0.04 -3.42
C ALA A 72 -5.37 1.55 -3.67
N VAL A 73 -4.23 1.98 -4.22
CA VAL A 73 -3.99 3.40 -4.58
C VAL A 73 -5.05 3.91 -5.55
N GLY A 74 -5.38 3.15 -6.59
CA GLY A 74 -6.45 3.52 -7.54
C GLY A 74 -7.80 3.76 -6.86
N LEU A 75 -8.18 2.89 -5.90
CA LEU A 75 -9.42 3.05 -5.13
C LEU A 75 -9.39 4.26 -4.20
N LEU A 76 -8.25 4.52 -3.54
CA LEU A 76 -8.09 5.69 -2.69
C LEU A 76 -8.25 6.99 -3.51
N HIS A 77 -7.59 7.08 -4.67
CA HIS A 77 -7.73 8.24 -5.56
C HIS A 77 -9.16 8.42 -6.07
N ALA A 78 -9.85 7.33 -6.44
CA ALA A 78 -11.24 7.37 -6.91
C ALA A 78 -12.23 7.95 -5.88
N ALA A 79 -11.93 7.80 -4.58
CA ALA A 79 -12.74 8.32 -3.48
C ALA A 79 -12.16 9.54 -2.76
N SER A 80 -10.93 9.96 -3.07
CA SER A 80 -10.17 10.98 -2.31
C SER A 80 -10.82 12.36 -2.24
N LYS A 81 -11.75 12.67 -3.16
CA LYS A 81 -12.48 13.94 -3.25
C LYS A 81 -13.99 13.75 -3.12
N SER A 82 -14.44 12.58 -2.69
CA SER A 82 -15.86 12.22 -2.68
C SER A 82 -16.54 12.69 -1.40
N GLU A 83 -17.70 13.34 -1.56
CA GLU A 83 -18.62 13.67 -0.47
C GLU A 83 -19.69 12.59 -0.26
N ASP A 84 -19.78 11.61 -1.17
CA ASP A 84 -20.63 10.43 -0.97
C ASP A 84 -20.01 9.49 0.08
N LYS A 85 -20.72 9.37 1.21
CA LYS A 85 -20.37 8.49 2.34
C LYS A 85 -20.21 7.03 1.93
N ALA A 86 -21.13 6.49 1.15
CA ALA A 86 -21.11 5.09 0.76
C ALA A 86 -19.90 4.80 -0.14
N LYS A 87 -19.61 5.69 -1.09
CA LYS A 87 -18.43 5.59 -1.95
C LYS A 87 -17.13 5.63 -1.14
N VAL A 88 -16.99 6.58 -0.21
CA VAL A 88 -15.78 6.71 0.61
C VAL A 88 -15.55 5.47 1.46
N ILE A 89 -16.56 5.00 2.18
CA ILE A 89 -16.45 3.79 3.02
C ILE A 89 -16.05 2.59 2.16
N ARG A 90 -16.77 2.34 1.06
CA ARG A 90 -16.49 1.18 0.18
C ARG A 90 -15.07 1.22 -0.36
N CYS A 91 -14.66 2.33 -0.97
CA CYS A 91 -13.34 2.45 -1.58
C CYS A 91 -12.22 2.35 -0.54
N PHE A 92 -12.30 3.07 0.59
CA PHE A 92 -11.26 3.03 1.62
C PHE A 92 -11.23 1.68 2.36
N SER A 93 -12.37 1.02 2.59
CA SER A 93 -12.40 -0.31 3.18
C SER A 93 -11.81 -1.37 2.25
N ILE A 94 -12.14 -1.35 0.97
CA ILE A 94 -11.55 -2.28 -0.01
C ILE A 94 -10.04 -2.01 -0.14
N ALA A 95 -9.63 -0.74 -0.22
CA ALA A 95 -8.21 -0.38 -0.25
C ALA A 95 -7.46 -0.86 1.01
N LEU A 96 -8.07 -0.74 2.20
CA LEU A 96 -7.49 -1.24 3.44
C LEU A 96 -7.23 -2.76 3.37
N VAL A 97 -8.23 -3.52 2.91
CA VAL A 97 -8.11 -4.98 2.75
C VAL A 97 -7.01 -5.33 1.74
N LEU A 98 -6.95 -4.64 0.60
CA LEU A 98 -5.91 -4.84 -0.41
C LEU A 98 -4.51 -4.54 0.13
N LEU A 99 -4.34 -3.48 0.93
CA LEU A 99 -3.04 -3.16 1.54
C LEU A 99 -2.63 -4.15 2.62
N VAL A 100 -3.59 -4.66 3.41
CA VAL A 100 -3.33 -5.76 4.36
C VAL A 100 -2.91 -7.03 3.60
N ALA A 101 -3.57 -7.34 2.49
CA ALA A 101 -3.21 -8.47 1.64
C ALA A 101 -1.82 -8.27 1.00
N ALA A 102 -1.49 -7.05 0.54
CA ALA A 102 -0.16 -6.71 0.06
C ALA A 102 0.89 -6.90 1.17
N TRP A 103 0.59 -6.48 2.40
CA TRP A 103 1.47 -6.69 3.55
C TRP A 103 1.66 -8.18 3.88
N ALA A 104 0.58 -8.98 3.79
CA ALA A 104 0.60 -10.42 4.04
C ALA A 104 1.64 -11.15 3.18
N VAL A 105 1.88 -10.69 1.95
CA VAL A 105 2.90 -11.26 1.04
C VAL A 105 4.28 -11.37 1.69
N ASN A 106 4.64 -10.43 2.57
CA ASN A 106 5.95 -10.40 3.24
C ASN A 106 5.87 -10.75 4.73
N ALA A 107 4.68 -11.05 5.26
CA ALA A 107 4.47 -11.37 6.67
C ALA A 107 4.66 -12.87 6.95
N SER A 108 5.09 -13.22 8.16
CA SER A 108 5.24 -14.63 8.59
C SER A 108 3.92 -15.40 8.50
N TRP A 109 2.81 -14.75 8.87
CA TRP A 109 1.46 -15.32 8.86
C TRP A 109 0.79 -15.36 7.47
N GLY A 110 1.37 -14.71 6.46
CA GLY A 110 0.75 -14.64 5.13
C GLY A 110 0.64 -16.01 4.45
N PRO A 111 -0.43 -16.25 3.65
CA PRO A 111 -0.62 -17.52 2.95
C PRO A 111 0.56 -17.89 2.06
N ALA A 112 0.91 -19.19 2.01
CA ALA A 112 2.07 -19.65 1.24
C ALA A 112 1.98 -19.31 -0.26
N TRP A 113 0.79 -19.45 -0.85
CA TRP A 113 0.54 -19.19 -2.28
C TRP A 113 0.68 -17.70 -2.66
N PHE A 114 0.53 -16.76 -1.71
CA PHE A 114 0.85 -15.34 -1.93
C PHE A 114 2.35 -15.11 -2.13
N LYS A 115 3.19 -16.00 -1.62
CA LYS A 115 4.65 -15.83 -1.59
C LYS A 115 5.32 -16.45 -2.81
N THR A 116 4.70 -17.42 -3.48
CA THR A 116 5.33 -18.23 -4.53
C THR A 116 5.26 -17.66 -5.95
N ASN A 117 4.62 -16.50 -6.14
CA ASN A 117 4.37 -15.87 -7.46
C ASN A 117 5.34 -14.71 -7.73
N PHE A 118 6.62 -15.02 -7.94
CA PHE A 118 7.69 -14.02 -7.93
C PHE A 118 7.77 -13.15 -9.18
N VAL A 119 8.14 -11.88 -8.96
CA VAL A 119 8.67 -11.01 -10.00
C VAL A 119 10.07 -11.51 -10.36
N LYS A 120 10.23 -12.03 -11.59
CA LYS A 120 11.56 -12.11 -12.21
C LYS A 120 11.90 -10.72 -12.73
N LEU A 121 12.58 -9.92 -11.91
CA LEU A 121 13.25 -8.74 -12.45
C LEU A 121 14.30 -9.26 -13.46
N PRO A 122 14.44 -8.65 -14.66
CA PRO A 122 15.69 -8.83 -15.39
C PRO A 122 16.79 -8.42 -14.41
N ALA A 123 17.81 -9.25 -14.24
CA ALA A 123 18.94 -8.92 -13.40
C ALA A 123 19.50 -7.60 -13.92
N VAL A 124 19.11 -6.48 -13.30
CA VAL A 124 19.75 -5.20 -13.57
C VAL A 124 21.14 -5.44 -13.03
N ALA A 125 22.07 -5.62 -13.98
CA ALA A 125 23.47 -5.81 -13.72
C ALA A 125 23.84 -4.86 -12.59
N VAL A 126 24.36 -5.43 -11.51
CA VAL A 126 25.18 -4.69 -10.56
C VAL A 126 26.18 -3.92 -11.43
N ILE A 127 25.94 -2.64 -11.67
CA ILE A 127 26.98 -1.76 -12.18
C ILE A 127 27.90 -1.65 -10.98
N ALA A 128 28.87 -2.56 -10.95
CA ALA A 128 29.97 -2.53 -10.03
C ALA A 128 30.65 -1.17 -10.18
N LYS A 129 30.71 -0.43 -9.07
CA LYS A 129 31.73 0.58 -8.85
C LYS A 129 32.09 0.55 -7.37
#